data_AF-A0A960IHJ9-F1
#
_entry.id   AF-A0A960IHJ9-F1
#
_cell.length_a   1.000
_cell.length_b   1.000
_cell.length_c   1.000
_cell.angle_alpha   90.00
_cell.angle_beta   90.00
_cell.angle_gamma   90.00
#
_symmetry.space_group_name_H-M   'P 1'
#
loop_
_entity.id
_entity.type
_entity.pdbx_description
1 polymer ?
#
loop_
_entity_poly.entity_id
_entity_poly.type
_entity_poly.pdbx_seq_one_letter_code
_entity_poly.pdbx_strand_id
1 'polypeptide(L)'
;MSARSVAAAAVVLFALLPVGVGAQPGPADGSSPTTGAPPPTGATSTTSPATTSPASTSPASTATTSPPVDTTPPATAPPGAEDPATEPGATTPTTLSTPTTTAPPDVTPPTLGLHVTHPHFSPNGDRVREKAFFRLTATEPVVVDIVIRNASGTARKTRQIVFGGPGQQTVTWGGRIERRGTWGRAPDGDYTVKFVARDAAGNAKKKTRTVTVDTRAPRFTWSSITPDPWGATGAVSFNFTTSDASPPLRVYASASSREGLLDRSSTTTRPRGATRLAWRPDHSDGSVFLPGNYFGAVRLTDDAGNAATSPFRAFRVDRSVTSVVVRRVESAGRRVALTFDDCNEGAAWDSILSSLRAYGVRATFFCPGDQVYAHPGQARATVAAGHTVGSHSADHAQLTRLSYSSIMGRLATDKAAWWSVARAVPTPYFRPPYGSYNSTVLAAAGSQGFRYTVIWDVDTNDWQSPGASTIASRVLGSARPGSIVLLHVKSQTAAALPAILAGLRARGLQASSLGELFRANGWH
;
A
#
# COMPACT_ATOMS: atom_id res chain seq x y z
N MET A 1 26.22 -8.44 25.95
CA MET A 1 26.10 -7.93 24.57
C MET A 1 25.41 -8.99 23.72
N SER A 2 24.42 -8.64 22.91
CA SER A 2 24.00 -9.43 21.74
C SER A 2 23.11 -8.55 20.86
N ALA A 3 23.43 -8.42 19.57
CA ALA A 3 22.75 -7.49 18.67
C ALA A 3 21.72 -8.22 17.79
N ARG A 4 20.46 -7.75 17.81
CA ARG A 4 19.46 -8.15 16.81
C ARG A 4 19.51 -7.15 15.65
N SER A 5 19.87 -7.61 14.45
CA SER A 5 19.92 -6.78 13.25
C SER A 5 18.53 -6.26 12.88
N VAL A 6 18.39 -4.93 12.79
CA VAL A 6 17.18 -4.28 12.27
C VAL A 6 17.17 -4.36 10.75
N ALA A 7 16.08 -4.85 10.16
CA ALA A 7 15.88 -4.80 8.72
C ALA A 7 15.55 -3.36 8.29
N ALA A 8 16.43 -2.73 7.50
CA ALA A 8 16.27 -1.34 7.08
C ALA A 8 15.14 -1.19 6.05
N ALA A 9 13.98 -0.69 6.49
CA ALA A 9 12.93 -0.23 5.59
C ALA A 9 13.32 1.14 5.02
N ALA A 10 13.51 1.22 3.70
CA ALA A 10 13.82 2.47 3.02
C ALA A 10 12.58 3.38 2.96
N VAL A 11 12.44 4.28 3.93
CA VAL A 11 11.43 5.35 3.92
C VAL A 11 11.87 6.42 2.92
N VAL A 12 11.16 6.52 1.79
CA VAL A 12 11.39 7.57 0.80
C VAL A 12 10.70 8.85 1.26
N LEU A 13 11.43 9.69 1.98
CA LEU A 13 10.97 11.02 2.40
C LEU A 13 11.19 12.03 1.26
N PHE A 14 10.12 12.44 0.57
CA PHE A 14 10.17 13.55 -0.38
C PHE A 14 9.67 14.85 0.24
N ALA A 15 10.52 15.88 0.25
CA ALA A 15 10.13 17.24 0.57
C ALA A 15 9.33 17.85 -0.60
N LEU A 16 8.18 18.46 -0.31
CA LEU A 16 7.40 19.22 -1.27
C LEU A 16 7.97 20.64 -1.39
N LEU A 17 8.60 20.95 -2.52
CA LEU A 17 8.83 22.32 -2.96
C LEU A 17 7.58 22.86 -3.68
N PRO A 18 7.29 24.17 -3.60
CA PRO A 18 6.08 24.75 -4.18
C PRO A 18 6.17 24.77 -5.72
N VAL A 19 5.11 24.28 -6.38
CA VAL A 19 4.95 24.41 -7.84
C VAL A 19 4.42 25.81 -8.15
N GLY A 20 5.11 26.53 -9.04
CA GLY A 20 4.72 27.88 -9.47
C GLY A 20 3.45 27.91 -10.33
N VAL A 21 2.77 29.05 -10.34
CA VAL A 21 1.56 29.30 -11.14
C VAL A 21 1.94 29.48 -12.62
N GLY A 22 1.20 28.86 -13.54
CA GLY A 22 1.41 28.99 -14.98
C GLY A 22 0.12 28.88 -15.80
N ALA A 23 -0.27 30.01 -16.42
CA ALA A 23 -1.17 30.23 -17.56
C ALA A 23 -2.41 29.34 -17.79
N GLN A 24 -3.59 29.98 -17.85
CA GLN A 24 -4.74 29.46 -18.62
C GLN A 24 -4.61 29.78 -20.13
N PRO A 25 -5.22 28.96 -21.00
CA PRO A 25 -5.82 29.42 -22.26
C PRO A 25 -7.29 29.85 -22.07
N GLY A 26 -7.76 30.78 -22.90
CA GLY A 26 -9.12 31.35 -22.88
C GLY A 26 -10.21 30.48 -23.57
N PRO A 27 -11.44 31.01 -23.69
CA PRO A 27 -12.63 30.24 -24.08
C PRO A 27 -12.78 30.05 -25.61
N ALA A 28 -13.74 29.17 -25.97
CA ALA A 28 -14.34 29.09 -27.29
C ALA A 28 -15.86 29.20 -27.17
N ASP A 29 -16.51 29.85 -28.14
CA ASP A 29 -17.90 30.32 -28.03
C ASP A 29 -18.99 29.29 -28.35
N GLY A 30 -20.16 29.52 -27.74
CA GLY A 30 -21.43 29.59 -28.47
C GLY A 30 -22.05 28.31 -29.04
N SER A 31 -23.05 27.78 -28.33
CA SER A 31 -24.39 27.47 -28.91
C SER A 31 -25.39 27.02 -27.83
N SER A 32 -26.49 27.75 -27.69
CA SER A 32 -27.71 27.26 -27.01
C SER A 32 -28.56 26.47 -28.01
N PRO A 33 -29.46 25.58 -27.55
CA PRO A 33 -30.85 26.04 -27.46
C PRO A 33 -31.59 25.62 -26.18
N THR A 34 -32.74 26.24 -25.96
CA THR A 34 -33.64 26.06 -24.81
C THR A 34 -34.68 24.95 -25.03
N THR A 35 -35.16 24.37 -23.93
CA THR A 35 -36.58 24.08 -23.55
C THR A 35 -36.77 22.72 -22.86
N GLY A 36 -37.84 22.60 -22.05
CA GLY A 36 -38.49 21.31 -21.75
C GLY A 36 -38.25 20.69 -20.36
N ALA A 37 -39.08 21.06 -19.39
CA ALA A 37 -39.57 20.16 -18.34
C ALA A 37 -41.10 20.08 -18.49
N PRO A 38 -41.75 18.91 -18.23
CA PRO A 38 -42.40 18.73 -16.93
C PRO A 38 -42.32 17.25 -16.43
N PRO A 39 -43.32 16.64 -15.74
CA PRO A 39 -43.30 16.45 -14.28
C PRO A 39 -43.32 14.96 -13.84
N PRO A 40 -43.23 14.64 -12.53
CA PRO A 40 -43.01 13.26 -12.06
C PRO A 40 -44.29 12.44 -11.79
N THR A 41 -44.12 11.12 -11.79
CA THR A 41 -45.06 10.09 -11.26
C THR A 41 -44.24 9.04 -10.48
N GLY A 42 -44.79 8.23 -9.57
CA GLY A 42 -46.16 8.24 -9.03
C GLY A 42 -46.56 6.91 -8.36
N ALA A 43 -46.09 6.66 -7.13
CA ALA A 43 -46.39 5.45 -6.33
C ALA A 43 -45.88 4.12 -6.94
N THR A 44 -45.99 2.92 -6.36
CA THR A 44 -46.66 2.43 -5.13
C THR A 44 -45.76 1.51 -4.29
N SER A 45 -46.19 1.22 -3.06
CA SER A 45 -45.57 0.27 -2.12
C SER A 45 -45.94 -1.19 -2.40
N THR A 46 -45.06 -2.11 -2.01
CA THR A 46 -45.42 -3.49 -1.61
C THR A 46 -44.61 -3.90 -0.36
N THR A 47 -45.15 -4.84 0.41
CA THR A 47 -44.72 -5.16 1.79
C THR A 47 -43.92 -6.46 1.91
N SER A 48 -43.19 -6.59 3.02
CA SER A 48 -42.56 -7.82 3.53
C SER A 48 -43.54 -8.99 3.69
N PRO A 49 -43.06 -10.23 3.86
CA PRO A 49 -42.68 -10.67 5.23
C PRO A 49 -41.33 -11.41 5.30
N ALA A 50 -40.94 -11.81 6.51
CA ALA A 50 -39.70 -12.52 6.82
C ALA A 50 -39.95 -13.98 7.28
N THR A 51 -38.92 -14.83 7.16
CA THR A 51 -38.80 -16.15 7.79
C THR A 51 -37.32 -16.33 8.20
N THR A 52 -36.99 -16.25 9.49
CA THR A 52 -36.92 -17.33 10.51
C THR A 52 -35.82 -18.38 10.27
N SER A 53 -34.83 -18.40 11.17
CA SER A 53 -33.89 -19.51 11.35
C SER A 53 -34.58 -20.75 11.96
N PRO A 54 -33.90 -21.89 11.96
CA PRO A 54 -33.57 -22.50 13.25
C PRO A 54 -32.05 -22.78 13.41
N ALA A 55 -31.65 -23.41 14.52
CA ALA A 55 -30.27 -23.59 14.95
C ALA A 55 -29.96 -25.03 15.43
N SER A 56 -28.72 -25.26 15.90
CA SER A 56 -28.18 -26.53 16.47
C SER A 56 -27.92 -27.65 15.44
N THR A 57 -27.10 -28.68 15.69
CA THR A 57 -26.36 -29.14 16.89
C THR A 57 -24.89 -29.53 16.56
N SER A 58 -24.04 -29.65 17.58
CA SER A 58 -22.92 -30.61 17.62
C SER A 58 -23.27 -31.73 18.62
N PRO A 59 -22.70 -32.95 18.53
CA PRO A 59 -21.57 -33.23 19.44
C PRO A 59 -20.56 -34.35 19.03
N ALA A 60 -19.48 -34.41 19.82
CA ALA A 60 -18.78 -35.63 20.28
C ALA A 60 -17.92 -36.50 19.32
N SER A 61 -17.26 -37.49 19.93
CA SER A 61 -16.06 -38.21 19.47
C SER A 61 -16.03 -39.66 19.94
N THR A 62 -15.48 -40.58 19.14
CA THR A 62 -14.84 -41.90 19.50
C THR A 62 -14.30 -42.50 18.18
N ALA A 63 -13.15 -43.19 18.02
CA ALA A 63 -12.23 -43.95 18.87
C ALA A 63 -12.51 -45.47 18.99
N THR A 64 -11.44 -46.28 18.85
CA THR A 64 -11.39 -47.78 18.82
C THR A 64 -12.11 -48.43 17.61
N THR A 65 -11.69 -49.56 17.04
CA THR A 65 -11.06 -50.77 17.62
C THR A 65 -9.88 -51.39 16.83
N SER A 66 -9.19 -52.33 17.50
CA SER A 66 -8.28 -53.39 17.00
C SER A 66 -8.51 -54.60 17.95
N PRO A 67 -7.68 -55.69 18.06
CA PRO A 67 -6.54 -56.20 17.26
C PRO A 67 -6.86 -57.70 16.88
N PRO A 68 -6.08 -58.79 17.11
CA PRO A 68 -4.63 -58.99 17.37
C PRO A 68 -3.93 -60.23 16.69
N VAL A 69 -2.64 -60.41 17.02
CA VAL A 69 -1.91 -61.70 17.21
C VAL A 69 -1.55 -62.55 15.97
N ASP A 70 -0.32 -63.03 15.75
CA ASP A 70 1.03 -62.65 16.27
C ASP A 70 2.13 -63.11 15.23
N THR A 71 3.38 -63.56 15.45
CA THR A 71 4.20 -64.00 16.61
C THR A 71 5.71 -63.79 16.34
N THR A 72 6.58 -63.85 17.35
CA THR A 72 8.07 -63.79 17.30
C THR A 72 8.69 -64.71 18.39
N PRO A 73 10.03 -64.78 18.63
CA PRO A 73 11.23 -65.01 17.77
C PRO A 73 12.04 -66.23 18.37
N PRO A 74 13.37 -66.23 18.68
CA PRO A 74 14.61 -65.68 18.06
C PRO A 74 15.80 -66.69 17.89
N ALA A 75 16.94 -66.19 17.36
CA ALA A 75 18.33 -66.68 17.56
C ALA A 75 18.72 -68.05 16.90
N THR A 76 19.99 -68.48 16.77
CA THR A 76 21.31 -68.00 17.27
C THR A 76 22.46 -68.40 16.30
N ALA A 77 23.68 -67.88 16.48
CA ALA A 77 24.96 -68.46 15.99
C ALA A 77 25.78 -68.94 17.23
N PRO A 78 26.83 -69.82 17.17
CA PRO A 78 28.12 -69.53 16.50
C PRO A 78 28.81 -70.73 15.75
N PRO A 79 30.02 -71.28 16.06
CA PRO A 79 31.18 -71.11 15.17
C PRO A 79 32.05 -72.37 14.83
N GLY A 80 33.06 -72.18 13.98
CA GLY A 80 34.26 -73.04 13.81
C GLY A 80 34.14 -74.20 12.81
N ALA A 81 35.19 -74.97 12.49
CA ALA A 81 36.65 -74.75 12.52
C ALA A 81 37.37 -75.97 11.89
N GLU A 82 38.62 -75.77 11.44
CA GLU A 82 39.66 -76.79 11.14
C GLU A 82 39.55 -77.72 9.89
N ASP A 83 40.73 -77.86 9.26
CA ASP A 83 41.19 -78.81 8.21
C ASP A 83 41.80 -80.07 8.93
N PRO A 84 42.57 -81.04 8.36
CA PRO A 84 43.17 -81.18 7.01
C PRO A 84 43.14 -82.60 6.36
N ALA A 85 43.56 -82.68 5.07
CA ALA A 85 44.56 -83.63 4.51
C ALA A 85 44.62 -83.56 2.95
N THR A 86 45.72 -83.16 2.29
CA THR A 86 46.79 -84.01 1.67
C THR A 86 46.28 -85.16 0.79
N GLU A 87 46.68 -85.36 -0.49
CA GLU A 87 48.03 -85.37 -1.09
C GLU A 87 48.11 -84.83 -2.57
N PRO A 88 49.28 -84.78 -3.25
CA PRO A 88 49.57 -83.79 -4.32
C PRO A 88 49.53 -84.28 -5.78
N GLY A 89 49.62 -83.33 -6.73
CA GLY A 89 49.75 -83.61 -8.17
C GLY A 89 50.53 -82.55 -8.99
N ALA A 90 51.68 -82.95 -9.53
CA ALA A 90 52.43 -82.41 -10.68
C ALA A 90 52.60 -80.88 -10.89
N THR A 91 53.85 -80.42 -10.76
CA THR A 91 54.32 -79.10 -11.24
C THR A 91 54.39 -78.99 -12.76
N THR A 92 54.09 -77.82 -13.34
CA THR A 92 54.52 -77.42 -14.69
C THR A 92 54.73 -75.90 -14.73
N PRO A 93 55.85 -75.39 -15.27
CA PRO A 93 56.17 -73.96 -15.22
C PRO A 93 55.43 -73.16 -16.31
N THR A 94 54.29 -72.58 -15.98
CA THR A 94 53.61 -71.61 -16.86
C THR A 94 54.41 -70.29 -16.91
N THR A 95 54.79 -69.87 -18.11
CA THR A 95 55.48 -68.59 -18.35
C THR A 95 54.61 -67.40 -17.95
N LEU A 96 55.13 -66.48 -17.13
CA LEU A 96 54.47 -65.19 -16.86
C LEU A 96 54.53 -64.28 -18.10
N SER A 97 53.51 -64.39 -18.95
CA SER A 97 53.08 -63.28 -19.81
C SER A 97 52.12 -62.43 -19.01
N THR A 98 52.57 -61.29 -18.46
CA THR A 98 51.65 -60.31 -17.86
C THR A 98 50.74 -59.74 -18.95
N PRO A 99 49.42 -59.95 -18.90
CA PRO A 99 48.52 -59.28 -19.82
C PRO A 99 48.48 -57.80 -19.45
N THR A 100 48.95 -56.93 -20.35
CA THR A 100 48.57 -55.52 -20.29
C THR A 100 47.08 -55.44 -20.65
N THR A 101 46.22 -55.64 -19.65
CA THR A 101 44.78 -55.48 -19.78
C THR A 101 44.48 -53.98 -19.95
N THR A 102 44.62 -53.51 -21.19
CA THR A 102 44.04 -52.25 -21.63
C THR A 102 42.55 -52.33 -21.32
N ALA A 103 42.09 -51.59 -20.32
CA ALA A 103 40.68 -51.52 -19.98
C ALA A 103 39.88 -51.13 -21.24
N PRO A 104 38.67 -51.69 -21.45
CA PRO A 104 37.86 -51.33 -22.60
C PRO A 104 37.66 -49.80 -22.62
N PRO A 105 37.73 -49.16 -23.81
CA PRO A 105 37.64 -47.70 -23.89
C PRO A 105 36.32 -47.24 -23.28
N ASP A 106 36.39 -46.28 -22.35
CA ASP A 106 35.19 -45.74 -21.73
C ASP A 106 34.34 -45.01 -22.77
N VAL A 107 33.08 -45.43 -22.89
CA VAL A 107 32.06 -44.88 -23.80
C VAL A 107 30.92 -44.19 -23.06
N THR A 108 31.07 -43.99 -21.74
CA THR A 108 30.00 -43.52 -20.84
C THR A 108 29.93 -41.99 -20.82
N PRO A 109 28.81 -41.35 -21.24
CA PRO A 109 28.72 -39.89 -21.21
C PRO A 109 28.51 -39.37 -19.78
N PRO A 110 29.32 -38.39 -19.32
CA PRO A 110 29.47 -38.08 -17.90
C PRO A 110 28.24 -37.41 -17.29
N THR A 111 28.14 -37.42 -15.97
CA THR A 111 27.00 -36.89 -15.24
C THR A 111 27.17 -35.40 -14.94
N LEU A 112 26.27 -34.59 -15.50
CA LEU A 112 26.22 -33.15 -15.29
C LEU A 112 24.87 -32.72 -14.68
N GLY A 113 24.87 -32.31 -13.41
CA GLY A 113 23.79 -31.55 -12.77
C GLY A 113 23.75 -30.09 -13.25
N LEU A 114 22.56 -29.49 -13.33
CA LEU A 114 22.37 -28.09 -13.72
C LEU A 114 21.10 -27.50 -13.09
N HIS A 115 21.27 -26.49 -12.25
CA HIS A 115 20.20 -25.64 -11.70
C HIS A 115 20.45 -24.17 -12.10
N VAL A 116 19.38 -23.41 -12.36
CA VAL A 116 19.47 -21.99 -12.74
C VAL A 116 18.68 -21.12 -11.76
N THR A 117 19.31 -20.08 -11.23
CA THR A 117 18.66 -19.04 -10.43
C THR A 117 18.69 -17.72 -11.20
N HIS A 118 17.58 -16.98 -11.20
CA HIS A 118 17.31 -15.83 -12.07
C HIS A 118 17.49 -16.16 -13.57
N PRO A 119 16.63 -17.03 -14.15
CA PRO A 119 16.58 -17.25 -15.60
C PRO A 119 16.05 -16.03 -16.37
N HIS A 120 15.40 -15.08 -15.71
CA HIS A 120 15.13 -13.74 -16.21
C HIS A 120 15.90 -12.77 -15.31
N PHE A 121 16.62 -11.80 -15.90
CA PHE A 121 17.54 -10.95 -15.15
C PHE A 121 17.82 -9.61 -15.85
N SER A 122 18.06 -8.55 -15.07
CA SER A 122 18.29 -7.18 -15.55
C SER A 122 19.66 -6.66 -15.10
N PRO A 123 20.70 -6.71 -15.97
CA PRO A 123 22.06 -6.28 -15.61
C PRO A 123 22.23 -4.75 -15.70
N ASN A 124 21.37 -3.98 -15.04
CA ASN A 124 21.16 -2.54 -15.28
C ASN A 124 21.92 -1.59 -14.33
N GLY A 125 22.40 -2.07 -13.19
CA GLY A 125 23.08 -1.29 -12.15
C GLY A 125 22.26 -1.03 -10.87
N ASP A 126 20.97 -1.35 -10.84
CA ASP A 126 20.08 -1.14 -9.68
C ASP A 126 20.23 -2.20 -8.56
N ARG A 127 21.04 -3.24 -8.81
CA ARG A 127 21.35 -4.37 -7.91
C ARG A 127 20.23 -5.42 -7.75
N VAL A 128 19.08 -5.25 -8.37
CA VAL A 128 17.98 -6.22 -8.38
C VAL A 128 18.16 -7.18 -9.56
N ARG A 129 18.39 -8.47 -9.28
CA ARG A 129 18.51 -9.53 -10.31
C ARG A 129 19.51 -9.19 -11.44
N GLU A 130 20.66 -8.62 -11.09
CA GLU A 130 21.76 -8.27 -12.01
C GLU A 130 22.37 -9.43 -12.83
N LYS A 131 22.15 -10.68 -12.40
CA LYS A 131 22.91 -11.85 -12.86
C LYS A 131 22.04 -13.10 -12.88
N ALA A 132 22.14 -13.88 -13.96
CA ALA A 132 21.79 -15.29 -13.96
C ALA A 132 22.89 -16.12 -13.28
N PHE A 133 22.50 -17.14 -12.51
CA PHE A 133 23.41 -18.04 -11.79
C PHE A 133 23.19 -19.48 -12.26
N PHE A 134 24.26 -20.14 -12.71
CA PHE A 134 24.28 -21.52 -13.17
C PHE A 134 25.03 -22.37 -12.16
N ARG A 135 24.30 -23.12 -11.35
CA ARG A 135 24.86 -24.09 -10.40
C ARG A 135 25.01 -25.43 -11.13
N LEU A 136 26.25 -25.87 -11.27
CA LEU A 136 26.66 -27.07 -11.99
C LEU A 136 27.22 -28.08 -10.99
N THR A 137 26.97 -29.36 -11.24
CA THR A 137 27.40 -30.47 -10.38
C THR A 137 27.95 -31.58 -11.26
N ALA A 138 29.06 -32.20 -10.86
CA ALA A 138 29.63 -33.37 -11.52
C ALA A 138 29.91 -34.46 -10.48
N THR A 139 29.89 -35.71 -10.90
CA THR A 139 30.27 -36.88 -10.07
C THR A 139 31.65 -37.44 -10.42
N GLU A 140 32.34 -36.84 -11.39
CA GLU A 140 33.62 -37.29 -11.94
C GLU A 140 34.43 -36.09 -12.48
N PRO A 141 35.72 -36.26 -12.82
CA PRO A 141 36.51 -35.19 -13.43
C PRO A 141 36.00 -34.85 -14.84
N VAL A 142 35.60 -33.60 -15.06
CA VAL A 142 35.07 -33.12 -16.35
C VAL A 142 35.46 -31.69 -16.68
N VAL A 143 35.70 -31.42 -17.96
CA VAL A 143 35.80 -30.08 -18.54
C VAL A 143 34.42 -29.68 -19.07
N VAL A 144 33.91 -28.50 -18.70
CA VAL A 144 32.58 -28.02 -19.13
C VAL A 144 32.70 -26.74 -19.94
N ASP A 145 32.41 -26.85 -21.24
CA ASP A 145 32.26 -25.71 -22.14
C ASP A 145 30.88 -25.07 -21.97
N ILE A 146 30.85 -23.78 -21.63
CA ILE A 146 29.62 -22.99 -21.45
C ILE A 146 29.56 -21.95 -22.58
N VAL A 147 28.54 -22.06 -23.43
CA VAL A 147 28.35 -21.21 -24.62
C VAL A 147 26.97 -20.55 -24.55
N ILE A 148 26.96 -19.23 -24.39
CA ILE A 148 25.77 -18.37 -24.41
C ILE A 148 25.62 -17.80 -25.82
N ARG A 149 24.43 -17.87 -26.42
CA ARG A 149 24.11 -17.24 -27.71
C ARG A 149 22.70 -16.65 -27.73
N ASN A 150 22.50 -15.52 -28.42
CA ASN A 150 21.14 -15.06 -28.76
C ASN A 150 20.52 -15.94 -29.87
N ALA A 151 19.22 -15.80 -30.12
CA ALA A 151 18.49 -16.57 -31.13
C ALA A 151 19.12 -16.54 -32.55
N SER A 152 19.75 -15.43 -32.96
CA SER A 152 20.43 -15.31 -34.26
C SER A 152 21.90 -15.75 -34.25
N GLY A 153 22.45 -16.21 -33.12
CA GLY A 153 23.85 -16.61 -32.97
C GLY A 153 24.90 -15.48 -33.07
N THR A 154 24.47 -14.26 -33.39
CA THR A 154 25.31 -13.07 -33.63
C THR A 154 25.95 -12.48 -32.39
N ALA A 155 25.37 -12.76 -31.21
CA ALA A 155 25.94 -12.42 -29.91
C ALA A 155 26.39 -13.72 -29.23
N ARG A 156 27.64 -13.78 -28.74
CA ARG A 156 28.20 -15.00 -28.12
C ARG A 156 28.99 -14.71 -26.86
N LYS A 157 29.05 -15.68 -25.95
CA LYS A 157 30.05 -15.76 -24.88
C LYS A 157 30.41 -17.20 -24.62
N THR A 158 31.71 -17.48 -24.60
CA THR A 158 32.24 -18.77 -24.16
C THR A 158 32.90 -18.61 -22.78
N ARG A 159 32.78 -19.63 -21.93
CA ARG A 159 33.58 -19.81 -20.72
C ARG A 159 33.77 -21.32 -20.51
N GLN A 160 34.97 -21.74 -20.13
CA GLN A 160 35.23 -23.10 -19.69
C GLN A 160 35.35 -23.13 -18.16
N ILE A 161 35.02 -24.27 -17.56
CA ILE A 161 35.34 -24.62 -16.16
C ILE A 161 35.81 -26.07 -16.10
N VAL A 162 36.54 -26.44 -15.05
CA VAL A 162 37.05 -27.79 -14.84
C VAL A 162 36.63 -28.28 -13.46
N PHE A 163 36.13 -29.51 -13.40
CA PHE A 163 35.95 -30.29 -12.18
C PHE A 163 37.09 -31.30 -12.11
N GLY A 164 37.85 -31.32 -11.02
CA GLY A 164 38.89 -32.33 -10.78
C GLY A 164 38.37 -33.63 -10.17
N GLY A 165 37.06 -33.78 -10.03
CA GLY A 165 36.38 -34.86 -9.32
C GLY A 165 34.95 -34.48 -8.94
N PRO A 166 34.27 -35.30 -8.11
CA PRO A 166 32.92 -35.02 -7.63
C PRO A 166 32.81 -33.66 -6.95
N GLY A 167 31.79 -32.86 -7.29
CA GLY A 167 31.61 -31.55 -6.65
C GLY A 167 30.62 -30.63 -7.34
N GLN A 168 30.57 -29.38 -6.87
CA GLN A 168 29.64 -28.35 -7.33
C GLN A 168 30.35 -27.01 -7.56
N GLN A 169 30.07 -26.35 -8.68
CA GLN A 169 30.55 -24.99 -8.98
C GLN A 169 29.38 -24.09 -9.38
N THR A 170 29.51 -22.77 -9.20
CA THR A 170 28.52 -21.78 -9.66
C THR A 170 29.15 -20.77 -10.61
N VAL A 171 28.60 -20.67 -11.82
CA VAL A 171 29.00 -19.69 -12.83
C VAL A 171 27.94 -18.60 -12.93
N THR A 172 28.34 -17.33 -12.99
CA THR A 172 27.40 -16.20 -13.10
C THR A 172 27.52 -15.48 -14.44
N TRP A 173 26.40 -15.04 -15.01
CA TRP A 173 26.38 -14.13 -16.16
C TRP A 173 25.58 -12.86 -15.85
N GLY A 174 26.28 -11.73 -15.77
CA GLY A 174 25.69 -10.38 -15.70
C GLY A 174 25.73 -9.68 -17.05
N GLY A 175 25.06 -10.26 -18.06
CA GLY A 175 24.77 -9.60 -19.35
C GLY A 175 25.93 -9.28 -20.30
N ARG A 176 27.19 -9.18 -19.86
CA ARG A 176 28.32 -8.83 -20.75
C ARG A 176 28.60 -9.95 -21.75
N ILE A 177 28.52 -9.65 -23.04
CA ILE A 177 28.57 -10.58 -24.19
C ILE A 177 29.35 -9.95 -25.37
N GLU A 178 29.93 -10.77 -26.25
CA GLU A 178 30.58 -10.32 -27.49
C GLU A 178 29.55 -10.16 -28.61
N ARG A 179 29.64 -9.07 -29.39
CA ARG A 179 28.87 -8.83 -30.62
C ARG A 179 29.80 -8.23 -31.68
N ARG A 180 30.00 -8.93 -32.80
CA ARG A 180 30.89 -8.51 -33.90
C ARG A 180 32.30 -8.09 -33.43
N GLY A 181 32.93 -8.89 -32.57
CA GLY A 181 34.24 -8.61 -31.97
C GLY A 181 34.21 -7.68 -30.74
N THR A 182 33.19 -6.83 -30.60
CA THR A 182 33.10 -5.87 -29.49
C THR A 182 32.40 -6.48 -28.27
N TRP A 183 33.03 -6.40 -27.09
CA TRP A 183 32.41 -6.75 -25.82
C TRP A 183 31.52 -5.62 -25.31
N GLY A 184 30.24 -5.90 -25.09
CA GLY A 184 29.29 -4.94 -24.56
C GLY A 184 28.20 -5.60 -23.74
N ARG A 185 27.16 -4.83 -23.42
CA ARG A 185 25.95 -5.34 -22.77
C ARG A 185 25.12 -6.15 -23.77
N ALA A 186 24.52 -7.25 -23.31
CA ALA A 186 23.46 -7.94 -24.03
C ALA A 186 22.24 -7.03 -24.22
N PRO A 187 21.70 -6.93 -25.46
CA PRO A 187 20.35 -6.45 -25.70
C PRO A 187 19.31 -7.36 -25.03
N ASP A 188 18.10 -6.83 -24.85
CA ASP A 188 16.95 -7.61 -24.37
C ASP A 188 16.63 -8.81 -25.29
N GLY A 189 16.05 -9.86 -24.72
CA GLY A 189 15.62 -11.06 -25.40
C GLY A 189 16.25 -12.35 -24.85
N ASP A 190 15.95 -13.45 -25.51
CA ASP A 190 16.33 -14.79 -25.05
C ASP A 190 17.72 -15.23 -25.53
N TYR A 191 18.46 -15.83 -24.60
CA TYR A 191 19.78 -16.40 -24.81
C TYR A 191 19.79 -17.88 -24.45
N THR A 192 20.18 -18.70 -25.42
CA THR A 192 20.43 -20.12 -25.25
C THR A 192 21.80 -20.31 -24.59
N VAL A 193 21.79 -20.81 -23.35
CA VAL A 193 22.99 -21.22 -22.60
C VAL A 193 23.16 -22.72 -22.75
N LYS A 194 24.18 -23.12 -23.52
CA LYS A 194 24.55 -24.52 -23.77
C LYS A 194 25.76 -24.89 -22.91
N PHE A 195 25.66 -26.02 -22.23
CA PHE A 195 26.71 -26.65 -21.44
C PHE A 195 27.11 -27.95 -22.12
N VAL A 196 28.40 -28.18 -22.32
CA VAL A 196 28.96 -29.42 -22.85
C VAL A 196 30.04 -29.90 -21.89
N ALA A 197 29.69 -30.85 -21.02
CA ALA A 197 30.67 -31.55 -20.19
C ALA A 197 31.36 -32.63 -21.02
N ARG A 198 32.67 -32.81 -20.79
CA ARG A 198 33.53 -33.84 -21.37
C ARG A 198 34.44 -34.43 -20.31
N ASP A 199 34.56 -35.74 -20.30
CA ASP A 199 35.56 -36.50 -19.52
C ASP A 199 36.90 -36.60 -20.28
N ALA A 200 37.82 -37.42 -19.78
CA ALA A 200 39.14 -37.67 -20.36
C ALA A 200 39.13 -38.66 -21.54
N ALA A 201 38.13 -39.53 -21.68
CA ALA A 201 37.94 -40.41 -22.84
C ALA A 201 37.30 -39.66 -24.03
N GLY A 202 36.68 -38.52 -23.76
CA GLY A 202 36.08 -37.62 -24.74
C GLY A 202 34.57 -37.74 -24.87
N ASN A 203 33.90 -38.58 -24.06
CA ASN A 203 32.45 -38.69 -24.06
C ASN A 203 31.82 -37.37 -23.60
N ALA A 204 30.60 -37.07 -24.05
CA ALA A 204 30.08 -35.69 -23.97
C ALA A 204 28.62 -35.59 -23.55
N LYS A 205 28.38 -34.96 -22.39
CA LYS A 205 27.02 -34.65 -21.91
C LYS A 205 26.64 -33.21 -22.23
N LYS A 206 25.52 -33.05 -22.93
CA LYS A 206 25.00 -31.74 -23.37
C LYS A 206 23.77 -31.37 -22.54
N LYS A 207 23.73 -30.16 -21.98
CA LYS A 207 22.53 -29.56 -21.37
C LYS A 207 22.31 -28.14 -21.89
N THR A 208 21.05 -27.72 -21.96
CA THR A 208 20.67 -26.41 -22.49
C THR A 208 19.62 -25.75 -21.59
N ARG A 209 19.73 -24.43 -21.39
CA ARG A 209 18.74 -23.60 -20.70
C ARG A 209 18.59 -22.26 -21.43
N THR A 210 17.38 -21.76 -21.54
CA THR A 210 17.12 -20.37 -21.96
C THR A 210 17.31 -19.45 -20.76
N VAL A 211 17.86 -18.27 -21.00
CA VAL A 211 17.93 -17.15 -20.05
C VAL A 211 17.56 -15.87 -20.77
N THR A 212 16.58 -15.13 -20.27
CA THR A 212 16.14 -13.85 -20.81
C THR A 212 16.91 -12.71 -20.17
N VAL A 213 17.45 -11.81 -20.99
CA VAL A 213 17.83 -10.46 -20.55
C VAL A 213 16.62 -9.57 -20.78
N ASP A 214 16.15 -8.87 -19.74
CA ASP A 214 15.07 -7.88 -19.90
C ASP A 214 15.34 -6.69 -18.97
N THR A 215 15.47 -5.49 -19.54
CA THR A 215 15.71 -4.25 -18.79
C THR A 215 14.52 -3.32 -18.73
N ARG A 216 13.36 -3.75 -19.21
CA ARG A 216 12.24 -2.83 -19.46
C ARG A 216 11.29 -2.88 -18.28
N ALA A 217 11.14 -1.76 -17.59
CA ALA A 217 10.12 -1.62 -16.56
C ALA A 217 8.72 -1.92 -17.16
N PRO A 218 7.90 -2.75 -16.48
CA PRO A 218 6.69 -3.29 -17.08
C PRO A 218 5.66 -2.22 -17.42
N ARG A 219 5.08 -2.30 -18.62
CA ARG A 219 4.20 -1.24 -19.15
C ARG A 219 2.73 -1.45 -18.76
N PHE A 220 2.12 -0.43 -18.15
CA PHE A 220 0.70 -0.42 -17.80
C PHE A 220 0.09 0.99 -17.76
N THR A 221 -1.23 1.05 -17.95
CA THR A 221 -2.04 2.28 -17.82
C THR A 221 -2.93 2.17 -16.59
N TRP A 222 -2.83 3.13 -15.67
CA TRP A 222 -3.55 3.16 -14.40
C TRP A 222 -4.93 3.81 -14.54
N SER A 223 -6.00 3.01 -14.58
CA SER A 223 -7.35 3.47 -14.95
C SER A 223 -8.09 4.15 -13.80
N SER A 224 -8.40 3.41 -12.73
CA SER A 224 -9.27 3.90 -11.65
C SER A 224 -9.16 3.11 -10.36
N ILE A 225 -9.63 3.72 -9.26
CA ILE A 225 -9.97 3.05 -8.00
C ILE A 225 -11.50 3.03 -7.92
N THR A 226 -12.13 1.87 -7.69
CA THR A 226 -13.59 1.77 -7.60
C THR A 226 -14.07 0.80 -6.51
N PRO A 227 -15.19 1.07 -5.83
CA PRO A 227 -15.93 2.35 -5.83
C PRO A 227 -15.15 3.46 -5.11
N ASP A 228 -15.46 4.71 -5.44
CA ASP A 228 -15.04 5.91 -4.71
C ASP A 228 -16.29 6.77 -4.41
N PRO A 229 -16.73 6.90 -3.15
CA PRO A 229 -16.11 6.35 -1.94
C PRO A 229 -16.19 4.81 -1.86
N TRP A 230 -15.22 4.20 -1.17
CA TRP A 230 -15.31 2.81 -0.72
C TRP A 230 -16.10 2.74 0.59
N GLY A 231 -17.28 2.13 0.51
CA GLY A 231 -18.26 2.00 1.61
C GLY A 231 -17.89 1.06 2.76
N ALA A 232 -16.61 0.67 2.89
CA ALA A 232 -16.08 -0.42 3.72
C ALA A 232 -16.71 -1.84 3.55
N THR A 233 -17.81 -1.99 2.84
CA THR A 233 -18.39 -3.28 2.48
C THR A 233 -17.78 -3.81 1.18
N GLY A 234 -17.21 -5.02 1.21
CA GLY A 234 -16.57 -5.62 0.04
C GLY A 234 -15.17 -5.04 -0.25
N ALA A 235 -14.62 -5.38 -1.42
CA ALA A 235 -13.27 -4.98 -1.81
C ALA A 235 -13.27 -3.72 -2.69
N VAL A 236 -12.35 -2.79 -2.43
CA VAL A 236 -11.97 -1.76 -3.40
C VAL A 236 -11.20 -2.42 -4.56
N SER A 237 -11.32 -1.84 -5.74
CA SER A 237 -10.82 -2.40 -6.99
C SER A 237 -9.84 -1.44 -7.64
N PHE A 238 -8.59 -1.88 -7.75
CA PHE A 238 -7.51 -1.14 -8.38
C PHE A 238 -7.41 -1.62 -9.83
N ASN A 239 -7.89 -0.78 -10.76
CA ASN A 239 -8.13 -1.16 -12.16
C ASN A 239 -7.07 -0.59 -13.11
N PHE A 240 -6.46 -1.42 -13.94
CA PHE A 240 -5.41 -1.03 -14.88
C PHE A 240 -5.36 -1.96 -16.11
N THR A 241 -4.69 -1.51 -17.17
CA THR A 241 -4.42 -2.31 -18.37
C THR A 241 -2.93 -2.53 -18.52
N THR A 242 -2.48 -3.78 -18.61
CA THR A 242 -1.08 -4.13 -18.90
C THR A 242 -0.86 -4.30 -20.40
N SER A 243 0.25 -3.79 -20.92
CA SER A 243 0.68 -4.00 -22.32
C SER A 243 1.96 -4.83 -22.42
N ASP A 244 2.42 -5.39 -21.30
CA ASP A 244 3.70 -6.06 -21.20
C ASP A 244 3.78 -7.41 -21.95
N ALA A 245 5.01 -7.92 -22.16
CA ALA A 245 5.29 -9.16 -22.84
C ALA A 245 5.79 -10.28 -21.93
N SER A 246 6.23 -9.96 -20.71
CA SER A 246 7.01 -10.84 -19.84
C SER A 246 6.22 -11.29 -18.58
N PRO A 247 5.25 -12.22 -18.70
CA PRO A 247 4.54 -12.77 -17.53
C PRO A 247 5.42 -13.79 -16.77
N PRO A 248 5.22 -13.98 -15.45
CA PRO A 248 4.20 -13.35 -14.61
C PRO A 248 4.60 -11.97 -14.11
N LEU A 249 3.60 -11.10 -13.92
CA LEU A 249 3.76 -9.80 -13.28
C LEU A 249 3.31 -9.87 -11.81
N ARG A 250 4.15 -9.34 -10.91
CA ARG A 250 3.86 -9.17 -9.49
C ARG A 250 3.28 -7.77 -9.31
N VAL A 251 2.02 -7.70 -8.90
CA VAL A 251 1.27 -6.46 -8.76
C VAL A 251 1.11 -6.17 -7.27
N TYR A 252 1.47 -4.96 -6.87
CA TYR A 252 1.29 -4.44 -5.52
C TYR A 252 0.31 -3.26 -5.57
N ALA A 253 -0.79 -3.33 -4.84
CA ALA A 253 -1.59 -2.17 -4.48
C ALA A 253 -1.11 -1.61 -3.14
N SER A 254 -1.26 -0.32 -2.93
CA SER A 254 -0.92 0.37 -1.69
C SER A 254 -1.87 1.53 -1.46
N ALA A 255 -2.10 1.87 -0.18
CA ALA A 255 -2.74 3.11 0.20
C ALA A 255 -1.96 3.82 1.31
N SER A 256 -1.98 5.13 1.23
CA SER A 256 -1.30 6.06 2.13
C SER A 256 -2.23 7.18 2.53
N SER A 257 -2.11 7.68 3.76
CA SER A 257 -2.67 8.98 4.12
C SER A 257 -1.64 10.09 3.80
N ARG A 258 -1.78 11.29 4.39
CA ARG A 258 -0.74 12.33 4.30
C ARG A 258 0.47 12.03 5.19
N GLU A 259 0.28 11.17 6.19
CA GLU A 259 1.24 10.82 7.23
C GLU A 259 2.18 9.67 6.82
N GLY A 260 1.76 8.83 5.86
CA GLY A 260 2.60 7.75 5.34
C GLY A 260 1.82 6.60 4.69
N LEU A 261 2.55 5.54 4.33
CA LEU A 261 1.98 4.27 3.86
C LEU A 261 1.26 3.56 5.02
N LEU A 262 0.04 3.07 4.78
CA LEU A 262 -0.79 2.42 5.80
C LEU A 262 -0.89 0.90 5.60
N ASP A 263 -1.11 0.45 4.36
CA ASP A 263 -1.13 -0.97 3.99
C ASP A 263 -0.71 -1.19 2.53
N ARG A 264 -0.32 -2.44 2.22
CA ARG A 264 -0.02 -2.94 0.89
C ARG A 264 -0.59 -4.35 0.69
N SER A 265 -1.23 -4.59 -0.45
CA SER A 265 -1.60 -5.93 -0.91
C SER A 265 -0.82 -6.32 -2.16
N SER A 266 -0.52 -7.60 -2.32
CA SER A 266 0.21 -8.13 -3.46
C SER A 266 -0.47 -9.34 -4.08
N THR A 267 -0.51 -9.40 -5.41
CA THR A 267 -0.90 -10.60 -6.17
C THR A 267 0.10 -10.87 -7.29
N THR A 268 0.11 -12.09 -7.82
CA THR A 268 0.87 -12.46 -9.02
C THR A 268 -0.12 -12.83 -10.11
N THR A 269 0.02 -12.24 -11.29
CA THR A 269 -0.96 -12.37 -12.38
C THR A 269 -0.27 -12.44 -13.75
N ARG A 270 -0.97 -12.93 -14.78
CA ARG A 270 -0.44 -13.13 -16.14
C ARG A 270 -1.16 -12.34 -17.26
N PRO A 271 -1.70 -11.13 -17.06
CA PRO A 271 -2.49 -10.46 -18.08
C PRO A 271 -1.60 -9.71 -19.07
N ARG A 272 -1.93 -9.86 -20.35
CA ARG A 272 -2.03 -8.70 -21.25
C ARG A 272 -3.48 -8.23 -21.20
N GLY A 273 -3.70 -6.92 -21.17
CA GLY A 273 -5.05 -6.33 -21.15
C GLY A 273 -5.54 -5.94 -19.76
N ALA A 274 -6.86 -5.85 -19.63
CA ALA A 274 -7.52 -5.32 -18.44
C ALA A 274 -7.33 -6.21 -17.20
N THR A 275 -6.97 -5.58 -16.09
CA THR A 275 -6.65 -6.21 -14.81
C THR A 275 -7.36 -5.48 -13.68
N ARG A 276 -7.95 -6.24 -12.75
CA ARG A 276 -8.62 -5.75 -11.55
C ARG A 276 -7.98 -6.39 -10.33
N LEU A 277 -7.23 -5.61 -9.54
CA LEU A 277 -6.77 -6.03 -8.23
C LEU A 277 -7.83 -5.65 -7.19
N ALA A 278 -8.63 -6.64 -6.77
CA ALA A 278 -9.55 -6.49 -5.65
C ALA A 278 -8.79 -6.62 -4.32
N TRP A 279 -8.96 -5.66 -3.42
CA TRP A 279 -8.27 -5.56 -2.13
C TRP A 279 -9.21 -4.94 -1.08
N ARG A 280 -9.00 -5.25 0.20
CA ARG A 280 -9.65 -4.57 1.33
C ARG A 280 -8.60 -3.71 2.04
N PRO A 281 -8.70 -2.37 1.98
CA PRO A 281 -7.80 -1.47 2.68
C PRO A 281 -8.12 -1.48 4.19
N ASP A 282 -7.55 -2.47 4.85
CA ASP A 282 -7.47 -2.60 6.30
C ASP A 282 -5.98 -2.45 6.68
N HIS A 283 -5.67 -2.06 7.91
CA HIS A 283 -4.29 -1.94 8.37
C HIS A 283 -3.66 -3.32 8.61
N SER A 284 -2.33 -3.40 8.49
CA SER A 284 -1.59 -4.66 8.67
C SER A 284 -1.66 -5.30 10.07
N ASP A 285 -2.22 -4.59 11.06
CA ASP A 285 -2.52 -5.08 12.42
C ASP A 285 -3.96 -5.62 12.58
N GLY A 286 -4.77 -5.59 11.50
CA GLY A 286 -6.18 -5.99 11.51
C GLY A 286 -7.16 -4.89 11.92
N SER A 287 -6.69 -3.69 12.27
CA SER A 287 -7.55 -2.51 12.42
C SER A 287 -8.01 -2.00 11.05
N VAL A 288 -9.04 -1.14 11.02
CA VAL A 288 -9.69 -0.73 9.76
C VAL A 288 -9.46 0.74 9.44
N PHE A 289 -9.34 1.07 8.15
CA PHE A 289 -9.17 2.46 7.72
C PHE A 289 -10.36 3.32 8.15
N LEU A 290 -10.07 4.48 8.77
CA LEU A 290 -11.07 5.45 9.21
C LEU A 290 -11.69 6.24 8.04
N PRO A 291 -12.88 6.84 8.19
CA PRO A 291 -13.53 7.65 7.15
C PRO A 291 -12.70 8.89 6.76
N GLY A 292 -12.30 9.01 5.49
CA GLY A 292 -11.41 10.09 5.05
C GLY A 292 -10.88 9.95 3.62
N ASN A 293 -9.91 10.81 3.27
CA ASN A 293 -9.23 10.82 1.97
C ASN A 293 -7.89 10.08 2.04
N TYR A 294 -7.67 9.15 1.10
CA TYR A 294 -6.48 8.32 0.99
C TYR A 294 -5.91 8.37 -0.42
N PHE A 295 -4.63 8.07 -0.57
CA PHE A 295 -3.92 8.02 -1.84
C PHE A 295 -3.56 6.58 -2.19
N GLY A 296 -4.14 6.06 -3.26
CA GLY A 296 -3.86 4.73 -3.80
C GLY A 296 -2.85 4.76 -4.95
N ALA A 297 -1.94 3.79 -4.97
CA ALA A 297 -1.00 3.57 -6.08
C ALA A 297 -0.81 2.07 -6.38
N VAL A 298 -0.46 1.76 -7.63
CA VAL A 298 -0.08 0.41 -8.08
C VAL A 298 1.39 0.38 -8.47
N ARG A 299 2.11 -0.66 -8.04
CA ARG A 299 3.46 -0.98 -8.50
C ARG A 299 3.47 -2.36 -9.14
N LEU A 300 4.00 -2.47 -10.35
CA LEU A 300 4.27 -3.74 -11.03
C LEU A 300 5.75 -4.12 -10.89
N THR A 301 6.05 -5.41 -10.94
CA THR A 301 7.42 -5.93 -11.05
C THR A 301 7.40 -7.21 -11.88
N ASP A 302 8.28 -7.31 -12.87
CA ASP A 302 8.46 -8.51 -13.70
C ASP A 302 9.35 -9.56 -13.01
N ASP A 303 9.65 -10.67 -13.70
CA ASP A 303 10.57 -11.69 -13.21
C ASP A 303 12.05 -11.43 -13.53
N ALA A 304 12.39 -10.39 -14.31
CA ALA A 304 13.75 -9.88 -14.44
C ALA A 304 14.12 -8.88 -13.32
N GLY A 305 13.13 -8.43 -12.53
CA GLY A 305 13.28 -7.51 -11.39
C GLY A 305 12.89 -6.05 -11.69
N ASN A 306 12.64 -5.67 -12.95
CA ASN A 306 12.31 -4.29 -13.29
C ASN A 306 10.90 -3.94 -12.78
N ALA A 307 10.68 -2.67 -12.43
CA ALA A 307 9.45 -2.23 -11.82
C ALA A 307 8.97 -0.88 -12.33
N ALA A 308 7.65 -0.73 -12.39
CA ALA A 308 6.97 0.52 -12.72
C ALA A 308 5.92 0.83 -11.65
N THR A 309 5.73 2.11 -11.32
CA THR A 309 4.76 2.57 -10.29
C THR A 309 3.86 3.64 -10.90
N SER A 310 2.57 3.60 -10.59
CA SER A 310 1.61 4.60 -11.05
C SER A 310 1.79 5.93 -10.30
N PRO A 311 1.33 7.05 -10.88
CA PRO A 311 0.95 8.21 -10.08
C PRO A 311 -0.08 7.81 -9.01
N PHE A 312 -0.07 8.52 -7.88
CA PHE A 312 -1.11 8.39 -6.86
C PHE A 312 -2.46 8.87 -7.41
N ARG A 313 -3.55 8.19 -7.04
CA ARG A 313 -4.92 8.69 -7.17
C ARG A 313 -5.56 8.81 -5.79
N ALA A 314 -6.25 9.92 -5.54
CA ALA A 314 -7.09 10.02 -4.35
C ALA A 314 -8.29 9.06 -4.45
N PHE A 315 -8.70 8.50 -3.32
CA PHE A 315 -9.99 7.83 -3.13
C PHE A 315 -10.48 8.07 -1.70
N ARG A 316 -11.78 8.00 -1.49
CA ARG A 316 -12.43 8.21 -0.20
C ARG A 316 -12.77 6.88 0.44
N VAL A 317 -12.63 6.81 1.75
CA VAL A 317 -13.25 5.76 2.59
C VAL A 317 -14.43 6.42 3.29
N ASP A 318 -15.61 5.83 3.16
CA ASP A 318 -16.82 6.27 3.85
C ASP A 318 -17.42 5.05 4.55
N ARG A 319 -17.53 5.09 5.88
CA ARG A 319 -17.99 3.95 6.67
C ARG A 319 -18.57 4.39 8.01
N SER A 320 -19.51 3.61 8.51
CA SER A 320 -20.05 3.82 9.85
C SER A 320 -18.99 3.58 10.92
N VAL A 321 -18.94 4.47 11.90
CA VAL A 321 -18.08 4.43 13.09
C VAL A 321 -18.89 4.85 14.31
N THR A 322 -18.43 4.53 15.53
CA THR A 322 -19.02 5.12 16.75
C THR A 322 -18.59 6.59 16.85
N SER A 323 -19.54 7.54 16.83
CA SER A 323 -19.24 8.92 17.16
C SER A 323 -19.11 9.08 18.67
N VAL A 324 -18.04 9.73 19.15
CA VAL A 324 -17.89 10.13 20.55
C VAL A 324 -17.89 11.65 20.67
N VAL A 325 -18.46 12.16 21.76
CA VAL A 325 -18.44 13.60 22.06
C VAL A 325 -17.08 13.98 22.64
N VAL A 326 -16.43 14.96 22.03
CA VAL A 326 -15.14 15.51 22.48
C VAL A 326 -15.33 16.99 22.79
N ARG A 327 -15.13 17.38 24.05
CA ARG A 327 -15.21 18.79 24.49
C ARG A 327 -13.82 19.45 24.62
N ARG A 328 -12.79 18.63 24.81
CA ARG A 328 -11.41 18.97 25.18
C ARG A 328 -10.56 17.71 24.92
N VAL A 329 -9.25 17.87 24.65
CA VAL A 329 -8.32 16.74 24.43
C VAL A 329 -7.22 16.79 25.49
N GLU A 330 -7.17 15.79 26.37
CA GLU A 330 -6.08 15.68 27.35
C GLU A 330 -4.75 15.30 26.70
N SER A 331 -3.64 15.56 27.40
CA SER A 331 -2.28 15.16 26.97
C SER A 331 -1.79 15.66 25.60
N ALA A 332 -2.48 16.57 24.92
CA ALA A 332 -2.09 17.13 23.62
C ALA A 332 -0.85 18.07 23.63
N GLY A 333 -0.07 18.07 24.70
CA GLY A 333 0.95 19.07 25.00
C GLY A 333 0.35 20.46 25.26
N ARG A 334 1.15 21.52 25.08
CA ARG A 334 0.72 22.93 25.31
C ARG A 334 -0.24 23.49 24.25
N ARG A 335 -0.94 22.64 23.49
CA ARG A 335 -1.79 23.04 22.36
C ARG A 335 -3.17 23.53 22.79
N VAL A 336 -3.77 24.39 21.96
CA VAL A 336 -5.16 24.87 22.07
C VAL A 336 -5.73 24.90 20.64
N ALA A 337 -6.81 24.17 20.39
CA ALA A 337 -7.44 24.20 19.07
C ALA A 337 -8.29 25.46 18.91
N LEU A 338 -8.01 26.24 17.87
CA LEU A 338 -8.89 27.31 17.41
C LEU A 338 -9.87 26.72 16.39
N THR A 339 -11.17 26.91 16.62
CA THR A 339 -12.23 26.36 15.77
C THR A 339 -13.25 27.45 15.42
N PHE A 340 -13.54 27.61 14.13
CA PHE A 340 -14.39 28.65 13.58
C PHE A 340 -15.64 28.06 12.93
N ASP A 341 -16.81 28.45 13.41
CA ASP A 341 -18.12 28.07 12.89
C ASP A 341 -18.72 29.22 12.03
N ASP A 342 -19.83 28.98 11.34
CA ASP A 342 -20.58 29.96 10.52
C ASP A 342 -19.71 30.86 9.63
N CYS A 343 -19.20 30.27 8.55
CA CYS A 343 -18.35 30.87 7.52
C CYS A 343 -19.10 31.78 6.51
N ASN A 344 -20.02 32.64 6.97
CA ASN A 344 -20.87 33.48 6.12
C ASN A 344 -20.36 34.93 5.89
N GLU A 345 -19.49 35.47 6.76
CA GLU A 345 -18.85 36.78 6.51
C GLU A 345 -17.54 36.58 5.71
N GLY A 346 -17.62 36.47 4.39
CA GLY A 346 -16.45 36.21 3.52
C GLY A 346 -15.24 37.12 3.76
N ALA A 347 -15.45 38.42 3.98
CA ALA A 347 -14.37 39.37 4.31
C ALA A 347 -13.72 39.12 5.70
N ALA A 348 -14.50 38.64 6.67
CA ALA A 348 -13.96 38.20 7.95
C ALA A 348 -13.17 36.88 7.79
N TRP A 349 -13.64 35.97 6.92
CA TRP A 349 -12.94 34.73 6.58
C TRP A 349 -11.55 35.03 5.99
N ASP A 350 -11.45 35.90 4.98
CA ASP A 350 -10.18 36.28 4.38
C ASP A 350 -9.23 36.96 5.38
N SER A 351 -9.77 37.79 6.29
CA SER A 351 -8.99 38.41 7.37
C SER A 351 -8.48 37.40 8.41
N ILE A 352 -9.30 36.40 8.77
CA ILE A 352 -8.93 35.28 9.63
C ILE A 352 -7.83 34.43 8.98
N LEU A 353 -7.99 34.05 7.70
CA LEU A 353 -6.97 33.30 6.94
C LEU A 353 -5.66 34.09 6.81
N SER A 354 -5.75 35.42 6.63
CA SER A 354 -4.58 36.29 6.59
C SER A 354 -3.84 36.33 7.93
N SER A 355 -4.57 36.44 9.04
CA SER A 355 -4.02 36.42 10.40
C SER A 355 -3.39 35.07 10.77
N LEU A 356 -4.07 33.96 10.47
CA LEU A 356 -3.54 32.61 10.69
C LEU A 356 -2.24 32.39 9.91
N ARG A 357 -2.20 32.79 8.63
CA ARG A 357 -1.00 32.73 7.78
C ARG A 357 0.15 33.59 8.35
N ALA A 358 -0.13 34.81 8.78
CA ALA A 358 0.88 35.73 9.32
C ALA A 358 1.54 35.23 10.61
N TYR A 359 0.80 34.48 11.44
CA TYR A 359 1.32 33.87 12.67
C TYR A 359 1.87 32.44 12.46
N GLY A 360 1.78 31.87 11.26
CA GLY A 360 2.20 30.50 10.96
C GLY A 360 1.33 29.41 11.61
N VAL A 361 0.07 29.73 11.92
CA VAL A 361 -0.85 28.88 12.68
C VAL A 361 -1.91 28.26 11.75
N ARG A 362 -2.32 27.03 12.05
CA ARG A 362 -3.51 26.42 11.45
C ARG A 362 -4.66 26.38 12.46
N ALA A 363 -5.87 26.39 11.94
CA ALA A 363 -7.10 26.29 12.71
C ALA A 363 -8.03 25.20 12.10
N THR A 364 -9.25 25.09 12.63
CA THR A 364 -10.30 24.24 12.07
C THR A 364 -11.52 25.07 11.71
N PHE A 365 -12.14 24.78 10.57
CA PHE A 365 -13.35 25.47 10.10
C PHE A 365 -14.52 24.48 9.99
N PHE A 366 -15.63 24.82 10.65
CA PHE A 366 -16.90 24.11 10.62
C PHE A 366 -17.90 24.95 9.82
N CYS A 367 -17.71 25.00 8.50
CA CYS A 367 -18.59 25.75 7.60
C CYS A 367 -19.76 24.85 7.15
N PRO A 368 -21.02 25.30 7.30
CA PRO A 368 -22.16 24.66 6.67
C PRO A 368 -22.04 24.57 5.14
N GLY A 369 -22.62 23.53 4.56
CA GLY A 369 -22.48 23.22 3.13
C GLY A 369 -23.02 24.29 2.17
N ASP A 370 -24.08 25.01 2.55
CA ASP A 370 -24.62 26.15 1.81
C ASP A 370 -23.63 27.34 1.79
N GLN A 371 -22.99 27.65 2.92
CA GLN A 371 -21.96 28.68 3.03
C GLN A 371 -20.68 28.30 2.26
N VAL A 372 -20.35 27.00 2.17
CA VAL A 372 -19.27 26.48 1.30
C VAL A 372 -19.56 26.70 -0.19
N TYR A 373 -20.83 26.59 -0.61
CA TYR A 373 -21.24 26.96 -1.97
C TYR A 373 -21.29 28.48 -2.20
N ALA A 374 -21.63 29.28 -1.18
CA ALA A 374 -21.66 30.75 -1.27
C ALA A 374 -20.26 31.39 -1.30
N HIS A 375 -19.27 30.80 -0.60
CA HIS A 375 -17.90 31.32 -0.49
C HIS A 375 -16.85 30.31 -1.00
N PRO A 376 -16.93 29.89 -2.29
CA PRO A 376 -16.13 28.79 -2.80
C PRO A 376 -14.64 29.13 -2.98
N GLY A 377 -14.30 30.43 -3.03
CA GLY A 377 -12.91 30.90 -3.02
C GLY A 377 -12.26 30.68 -1.66
N GLN A 378 -12.92 31.15 -0.60
CA GLN A 378 -12.46 31.04 0.79
C GLN A 378 -12.42 29.58 1.27
N ALA A 379 -13.39 28.74 0.87
CA ALA A 379 -13.36 27.30 1.12
C ALA A 379 -12.13 26.61 0.49
N ARG A 380 -11.80 26.94 -0.78
CA ARG A 380 -10.57 26.46 -1.43
C ARG A 380 -9.30 26.98 -0.76
N ALA A 381 -9.24 28.26 -0.43
CA ALA A 381 -8.09 28.88 0.24
C ALA A 381 -7.82 28.24 1.61
N THR A 382 -8.87 27.95 2.38
CA THR A 382 -8.81 27.26 3.68
C THR A 382 -8.15 25.88 3.57
N VAL A 383 -8.59 25.07 2.59
CA VAL A 383 -8.03 23.73 2.34
C VAL A 383 -6.59 23.82 1.79
N ALA A 384 -6.31 24.76 0.90
CA ALA A 384 -4.98 24.98 0.32
C ALA A 384 -3.94 25.44 1.36
N ALA A 385 -4.34 26.26 2.34
CA ALA A 385 -3.51 26.64 3.49
C ALA A 385 -3.23 25.48 4.46
N GLY A 386 -3.85 24.32 4.26
CA GLY A 386 -3.69 23.14 5.10
C GLY A 386 -4.38 23.25 6.46
N HIS A 387 -5.40 24.10 6.58
CA HIS A 387 -6.28 24.10 7.74
C HIS A 387 -7.11 22.81 7.78
N THR A 388 -7.62 22.46 8.96
CA THR A 388 -8.57 21.35 9.11
C THR A 388 -9.98 21.85 8.77
N VAL A 389 -10.80 20.98 8.19
CA VAL A 389 -12.23 21.26 7.95
C VAL A 389 -13.06 20.19 8.65
N GLY A 390 -14.23 20.58 9.15
CA GLY A 390 -15.18 19.73 9.85
C GLY A 390 -16.61 20.04 9.42
N SER A 391 -17.52 19.11 9.67
CA SER A 391 -18.92 19.24 9.22
C SER A 391 -19.74 20.06 10.19
N HIS A 392 -20.53 21.01 9.67
CA HIS A 392 -21.52 21.75 10.45
C HIS A 392 -22.95 21.53 9.92
N SER A 393 -23.18 20.37 9.26
CA SER A 393 -24.37 20.06 8.46
C SER A 393 -24.55 20.96 7.22
N ALA A 394 -25.63 20.77 6.46
CA ALA A 394 -25.82 21.46 5.19
C ALA A 394 -26.22 22.94 5.32
N ASP A 395 -26.94 23.31 6.38
CA ASP A 395 -27.75 24.54 6.45
C ASP A 395 -28.01 25.03 7.90
N HIS A 396 -27.13 24.67 8.84
CA HIS A 396 -27.25 25.01 10.28
C HIS A 396 -28.61 24.65 10.94
N ALA A 397 -29.32 23.64 10.41
CA ALA A 397 -30.62 23.21 10.94
C ALA A 397 -30.53 22.63 12.37
N GLN A 398 -31.56 22.83 13.20
CA GLN A 398 -31.63 22.31 14.57
C GLN A 398 -31.83 20.78 14.57
N LEU A 399 -30.72 20.03 14.44
CA LEU A 399 -30.71 18.60 14.14
C LEU A 399 -31.45 17.72 15.17
N THR A 400 -31.50 18.12 16.44
CA THR A 400 -32.22 17.35 17.49
C THR A 400 -33.73 17.28 17.29
N ARG A 401 -34.30 18.13 16.41
CA ARG A 401 -35.71 18.12 16.02
C ARG A 401 -35.98 17.34 14.72
N LEU A 402 -34.98 16.69 14.14
CA LEU A 402 -35.07 16.00 12.86
C LEU A 402 -35.03 14.47 13.00
N SER A 403 -35.53 13.76 11.99
CA SER A 403 -35.39 12.31 11.90
C SER A 403 -33.95 11.90 11.58
N TYR A 404 -33.58 10.66 11.92
CA TYR A 404 -32.27 10.09 11.58
C TYR A 404 -31.94 10.21 10.08
N SER A 405 -32.90 9.91 9.19
CA SER A 405 -32.71 10.01 7.74
C SER A 405 -32.51 11.44 7.26
N SER A 406 -33.22 12.43 7.83
CA SER A 406 -32.99 13.84 7.53
C SER A 406 -31.61 14.32 7.99
N ILE A 407 -31.13 13.88 9.16
CA ILE A 407 -29.78 14.23 9.66
C ILE A 407 -28.72 13.59 8.75
N MET A 408 -28.87 12.30 8.42
CA MET A 408 -27.99 11.58 7.46
C MET A 408 -27.90 12.32 6.12
N GLY A 409 -29.04 12.77 5.57
CA GLY A 409 -29.08 13.52 4.31
C GLY A 409 -28.33 14.85 4.39
N ARG A 410 -28.56 15.66 5.44
CA ARG A 410 -27.87 16.95 5.62
C ARG A 410 -26.35 16.79 5.76
N LEU A 411 -25.91 15.79 6.50
CA LEU A 411 -24.49 15.47 6.64
C LEU A 411 -23.85 14.97 5.33
N ALA A 412 -24.58 14.20 4.52
CA ALA A 412 -24.13 13.77 3.19
C ALA A 412 -24.04 14.95 2.20
N THR A 413 -25.00 15.88 2.21
CA THR A 413 -24.97 17.11 1.39
C THR A 413 -23.77 17.99 1.72
N ASP A 414 -23.43 18.14 3.00
CA ASP A 414 -22.23 18.88 3.43
C ASP A 414 -20.92 18.19 2.98
N LYS A 415 -20.80 16.87 3.14
CA LYS A 415 -19.68 16.09 2.55
C LYS A 415 -19.58 16.31 1.03
N ALA A 416 -20.70 16.41 0.33
CA ALA A 416 -20.73 16.66 -1.12
C ALA A 416 -20.32 18.11 -1.47
N ALA A 417 -20.71 19.11 -0.69
CA ALA A 417 -20.33 20.51 -0.90
C ALA A 417 -18.80 20.69 -0.81
N TRP A 418 -18.19 20.27 0.30
CA TRP A 418 -16.74 20.29 0.49
C TRP A 418 -15.97 19.51 -0.59
N TRP A 419 -16.50 18.36 -1.00
CA TRP A 419 -15.88 17.56 -2.07
C TRP A 419 -15.98 18.24 -3.44
N SER A 420 -17.12 18.88 -3.75
CA SER A 420 -17.33 19.56 -5.03
C SER A 420 -16.48 20.83 -5.15
N VAL A 421 -16.52 21.69 -4.12
CA VAL A 421 -15.92 23.03 -4.12
C VAL A 421 -14.40 23.01 -3.92
N ALA A 422 -13.90 22.16 -3.04
CA ALA A 422 -12.51 22.19 -2.56
C ALA A 422 -11.79 20.83 -2.57
N ARG A 423 -12.44 19.75 -3.04
CA ARG A 423 -11.90 18.36 -3.04
C ARG A 423 -11.42 17.89 -1.65
N ALA A 424 -12.05 18.42 -0.61
CA ALA A 424 -11.90 18.00 0.77
C ALA A 424 -13.05 17.07 1.18
N VAL A 425 -12.89 16.37 2.30
CA VAL A 425 -14.00 15.69 3.01
C VAL A 425 -13.90 16.14 4.47
N PRO A 426 -15.01 16.58 5.10
CA PRO A 426 -14.99 17.14 6.45
C PRO A 426 -14.89 16.09 7.58
N THR A 427 -14.60 14.82 7.28
CA THR A 427 -14.35 13.79 8.31
C THR A 427 -12.93 13.95 8.89
N PRO A 428 -12.67 13.51 10.13
CA PRO A 428 -13.55 12.79 11.07
C PRO A 428 -14.40 13.68 11.99
N TYR A 429 -14.35 15.01 11.83
CA TYR A 429 -14.93 15.97 12.78
C TYR A 429 -16.32 16.46 12.35
N PHE A 430 -17.30 16.36 13.24
CA PHE A 430 -18.61 17.00 13.09
C PHE A 430 -18.89 17.87 14.30
N ARG A 431 -19.46 19.05 14.10
CA ARG A 431 -20.00 19.90 15.18
C ARG A 431 -21.49 20.12 14.92
N PRO A 432 -22.39 19.78 15.86
CA PRO A 432 -23.80 20.06 15.68
C PRO A 432 -24.07 21.57 15.76
N PRO A 433 -24.93 22.12 14.88
CA PRO A 433 -25.52 23.44 15.03
C PRO A 433 -26.00 23.71 16.46
N TYR A 434 -25.77 24.92 16.97
CA TYR A 434 -26.08 25.32 18.36
C TYR A 434 -25.44 24.45 19.46
N GLY A 435 -24.46 23.59 19.15
CA GLY A 435 -23.92 22.59 20.08
C GLY A 435 -24.91 21.48 20.46
N SER A 436 -26.03 21.36 19.75
CA SER A 436 -27.22 20.60 20.15
C SER A 436 -27.22 19.17 19.58
N TYR A 437 -27.11 18.16 20.45
CA TYR A 437 -27.09 16.76 20.06
C TYR A 437 -27.92 15.86 20.99
N ASN A 438 -28.33 14.71 20.46
CA ASN A 438 -28.96 13.61 21.16
C ASN A 438 -28.47 12.27 20.57
N SER A 439 -28.96 11.14 21.05
CA SER A 439 -28.58 9.80 20.53
C SER A 439 -28.79 9.66 19.02
N THR A 440 -29.89 10.19 18.46
CA THR A 440 -30.19 10.19 17.03
C THR A 440 -29.14 10.96 16.22
N VAL A 441 -28.72 12.14 16.69
CA VAL A 441 -27.67 12.97 16.06
C VAL A 441 -26.32 12.26 16.11
N LEU A 442 -25.93 11.68 17.25
CA LEU A 442 -24.66 10.96 17.39
C LEU A 442 -24.61 9.68 16.54
N ALA A 443 -25.73 8.96 16.43
CA ALA A 443 -25.84 7.80 15.56
C ALA A 443 -25.72 8.19 14.08
N ALA A 444 -26.40 9.26 13.64
CA ALA A 444 -26.31 9.74 12.26
C ALA A 444 -24.91 10.26 11.91
N ALA A 445 -24.27 10.99 12.83
CA ALA A 445 -22.89 11.44 12.68
C ALA A 445 -21.92 10.25 12.53
N GLY A 446 -22.04 9.25 13.41
CA GLY A 446 -21.25 8.03 13.34
C GLY A 446 -21.44 7.25 12.03
N SER A 447 -22.69 7.08 11.60
CA SER A 447 -23.04 6.42 10.34
C SER A 447 -22.56 7.16 9.09
N GLN A 448 -22.32 8.47 9.15
CA GLN A 448 -21.72 9.28 8.08
C GLN A 448 -20.19 9.40 8.17
N GLY A 449 -19.55 8.69 9.11
CA GLY A 449 -18.11 8.62 9.26
C GLY A 449 -17.49 9.65 10.22
N PHE A 450 -18.30 10.41 10.95
CA PHE A 450 -17.80 11.39 11.91
C PHE A 450 -17.51 10.75 13.26
N ARG A 451 -16.29 10.20 13.39
CA ARG A 451 -15.76 9.58 14.62
C ARG A 451 -15.83 10.50 15.84
N TYR A 452 -15.71 11.83 15.63
CA TYR A 452 -15.66 12.81 16.71
C TYR A 452 -16.74 13.89 16.54
N THR A 453 -17.70 13.92 17.46
CA THR A 453 -18.65 15.02 17.62
C THR A 453 -18.01 16.08 18.53
N VAL A 454 -17.60 17.21 17.97
CA VAL A 454 -16.72 18.18 18.63
C VAL A 454 -17.50 19.36 19.21
N ILE A 455 -17.47 19.45 20.54
CA ILE A 455 -17.96 20.58 21.34
C ILE A 455 -16.73 21.35 21.88
N TRP A 456 -16.92 22.39 22.70
CA TRP A 456 -15.89 23.28 23.22
C TRP A 456 -15.87 23.34 24.75
N ASP A 457 -14.69 23.57 25.34
CA ASP A 457 -14.50 23.90 26.76
C ASP A 457 -14.20 25.38 26.99
N VAL A 458 -14.03 26.17 25.90
CA VAL A 458 -13.92 27.62 25.92
C VAL A 458 -14.92 28.21 24.93
N ASP A 459 -15.91 28.92 25.46
CA ASP A 459 -16.88 29.69 24.68
C ASP A 459 -16.51 31.18 24.74
N THR A 460 -16.57 31.87 23.60
CA THR A 460 -16.32 33.31 23.52
C THR A 460 -17.59 34.14 23.49
N ASN A 461 -18.75 33.55 23.18
CA ASN A 461 -19.98 34.24 22.81
C ASN A 461 -19.76 35.36 21.79
N ASP A 462 -18.80 35.18 20.87
CA ASP A 462 -18.47 36.14 19.81
C ASP A 462 -19.59 36.30 18.78
N TRP A 463 -20.45 35.28 18.64
CA TRP A 463 -21.70 35.34 17.87
C TRP A 463 -22.62 36.51 18.28
N GLN A 464 -22.53 36.98 19.53
CA GLN A 464 -23.26 38.13 20.09
C GLN A 464 -22.63 39.50 19.78
N SER A 465 -21.50 39.54 19.06
CA SER A 465 -20.72 40.76 18.78
C SER A 465 -20.28 41.57 20.03
N PRO A 466 -19.70 40.95 21.09
CA PRO A 466 -19.41 41.57 22.39
C PRO A 466 -18.16 42.46 22.44
N GLY A 467 -17.51 42.74 21.31
CA GLY A 467 -16.27 43.50 21.18
C GLY A 467 -15.02 42.63 21.08
N ALA A 468 -14.10 42.98 20.17
CA ALA A 468 -12.89 42.20 19.89
C ALA A 468 -11.97 41.98 21.12
N SER A 469 -11.84 43.00 21.97
CA SER A 469 -11.13 42.93 23.25
C SER A 469 -11.78 41.95 24.22
N THR A 470 -13.12 41.92 24.28
CA THR A 470 -13.90 40.97 25.09
C THR A 470 -13.71 39.53 24.62
N ILE A 471 -13.77 39.30 23.30
CA ILE A 471 -13.54 37.99 22.68
C ILE A 471 -12.13 37.50 23.03
N ALA A 472 -11.10 38.33 22.80
CA ALA A 472 -9.71 37.98 23.13
C ALA A 472 -9.54 37.68 24.62
N SER A 473 -10.12 38.49 25.50
CA SER A 473 -10.05 38.30 26.97
C SER A 473 -10.69 36.99 27.41
N ARG A 474 -11.85 36.61 26.84
CA ARG A 474 -12.53 35.34 27.14
C ARG A 474 -11.68 34.12 26.76
N VAL A 475 -11.03 34.15 25.59
CA VAL A 475 -10.08 33.09 25.20
C VAL A 475 -8.86 33.06 26.13
N LEU A 476 -8.24 34.21 26.38
CA LEU A 476 -6.98 34.29 27.12
C LEU A 476 -7.13 33.99 28.62
N GLY A 477 -8.31 34.24 29.21
CA GLY A 477 -8.62 33.82 30.57
C GLY A 477 -8.90 32.31 30.70
N SER A 478 -9.57 31.71 29.71
CA SER A 478 -10.14 30.35 29.85
C SER A 478 -9.30 29.23 29.21
N ALA A 479 -8.55 29.54 28.15
CA ALA A 479 -7.81 28.55 27.38
C ALA A 479 -6.61 27.98 28.17
N ARG A 480 -6.46 26.66 28.13
CA ARG A 480 -5.44 25.88 28.83
C ARG A 480 -4.99 24.69 27.95
N PRO A 481 -3.86 24.02 28.23
CA PRO A 481 -3.35 22.91 27.41
C PRO A 481 -4.43 21.85 27.16
N GLY A 482 -4.78 21.58 25.91
CA GLY A 482 -5.86 20.65 25.52
C GLY A 482 -7.21 21.27 25.15
N SER A 483 -7.42 22.57 25.37
CA SER A 483 -8.72 23.23 25.14
C SER A 483 -9.11 23.34 23.66
N ILE A 484 -10.42 23.37 23.42
CA ILE A 484 -11.06 23.63 22.12
C ILE A 484 -11.88 24.91 22.27
N VAL A 485 -11.51 25.94 21.49
CA VAL A 485 -12.10 27.28 21.55
C VAL A 485 -13.15 27.43 20.45
N LEU A 486 -14.39 27.75 20.83
CA LEU A 486 -15.43 28.17 19.88
C LEU A 486 -15.25 29.65 19.52
N LEU A 487 -15.18 29.88 18.22
CA LEU A 487 -15.18 31.16 17.52
C LEU A 487 -16.13 31.02 16.32
N HIS A 488 -16.60 32.13 15.77
CA HIS A 488 -17.34 32.18 14.51
C HIS A 488 -16.56 33.04 13.50
N VAL A 489 -16.82 32.85 12.20
CA VAL A 489 -16.20 33.66 11.14
C VAL A 489 -16.91 35.02 11.07
N LYS A 490 -16.61 35.89 12.04
CA LYS A 490 -17.18 37.24 12.16
C LYS A 490 -16.12 38.33 12.22
N SER A 491 -16.47 39.51 11.75
CA SER A 491 -15.64 40.72 11.70
C SER A 491 -14.94 41.06 13.04
N GLN A 492 -15.66 41.03 14.16
CA GLN A 492 -15.05 41.24 15.49
C GLN A 492 -14.08 40.13 15.90
N THR A 493 -14.36 38.89 15.50
CA THR A 493 -13.51 37.73 15.78
C THR A 493 -12.23 37.78 14.96
N ALA A 494 -12.31 38.22 13.70
CA ALA A 494 -11.17 38.52 12.86
C ALA A 494 -10.28 39.61 13.49
N ALA A 495 -10.88 40.67 14.04
CA ALA A 495 -10.15 41.71 14.76
C ALA A 495 -9.55 41.24 16.11
N ALA A 496 -10.18 40.29 16.80
CA ALA A 496 -9.68 39.71 18.05
C ALA A 496 -8.50 38.74 17.82
N LEU A 497 -8.45 38.08 16.66
CA LEU A 497 -7.57 36.94 16.41
C LEU A 497 -6.07 37.24 16.56
N PRO A 498 -5.50 38.38 16.11
CA PRO A 498 -4.09 38.70 16.36
C PRO A 498 -3.76 38.78 17.86
N ALA A 499 -4.63 39.37 18.67
CA ALA A 499 -4.45 39.46 20.12
C ALA A 499 -4.57 38.09 20.81
N ILE A 500 -5.48 37.23 20.33
CA ILE A 500 -5.59 35.83 20.78
C ILE A 500 -4.30 35.06 20.49
N LEU A 501 -3.79 35.13 19.26
CA LEU A 501 -2.60 34.40 18.83
C LEU A 501 -1.34 34.87 19.59
N ALA A 502 -1.16 36.19 19.74
CA ALA A 502 -0.07 36.77 20.53
C ALA A 502 -0.17 36.39 22.02
N GLY A 503 -1.36 36.51 22.63
CA GLY A 503 -1.58 36.22 24.04
C GLY A 503 -1.45 34.74 24.40
N LEU A 504 -1.90 33.84 23.52
CA LEU A 504 -1.66 32.39 23.68
C LEU A 504 -0.16 32.10 23.64
N ARG A 505 0.56 32.65 22.66
CA ARG A 505 2.03 32.52 22.55
C ARG A 505 2.76 33.10 23.76
N ALA A 506 2.32 34.22 24.32
CA ALA A 506 2.88 34.81 25.54
C ALA A 506 2.68 33.92 26.78
N ARG A 507 1.53 33.24 26.89
CA ARG A 507 1.27 32.17 27.87
C ARG A 507 1.98 30.84 27.52
N GLY A 508 2.77 30.83 26.44
CA GLY A 508 3.44 29.65 25.88
C GLY A 508 2.48 28.54 25.43
N LEU A 509 1.22 28.86 25.19
CA LEU A 509 0.26 27.96 24.56
C LEU A 509 0.42 28.03 23.04
N GLN A 510 0.20 26.90 22.38
CA GLN A 510 0.35 26.74 20.93
C GLN A 510 -1.04 26.68 20.29
N ALA A 511 -1.45 27.73 19.60
CA ALA A 511 -2.66 27.68 18.77
C ALA A 511 -2.48 26.64 17.64
N SER A 512 -3.48 25.78 17.42
CA SER A 512 -3.41 24.69 16.43
C SER A 512 -4.78 24.36 15.83
N SER A 513 -4.81 23.47 14.84
CA SER A 513 -6.06 22.82 14.42
C SER A 513 -6.44 21.66 15.34
N LEU A 514 -7.66 21.13 15.19
CA LEU A 514 -8.08 19.88 15.84
C LEU A 514 -7.23 18.70 15.37
N GLY A 515 -6.92 18.59 14.08
CA GLY A 515 -6.02 17.54 13.57
C GLY A 515 -4.61 17.59 14.18
N GLU A 516 -4.14 18.77 14.58
CA GLU A 516 -2.86 18.93 15.29
C GLU A 516 -2.98 18.68 16.80
N LEU A 517 -4.13 18.99 17.41
CA LEU A 517 -4.45 18.70 18.81
C LEU A 517 -4.61 17.18 19.04
N PHE A 518 -5.36 16.49 18.18
CA PHE A 518 -5.69 15.07 18.28
C PHE A 518 -4.45 14.20 18.05
N ARG A 519 -3.67 14.46 16.99
CA ARG A 519 -2.40 13.75 16.76
C ARG A 519 -1.40 13.93 17.89
N ALA A 520 -1.42 15.07 18.60
CA ALA A 520 -0.56 15.29 19.76
C ALA A 520 -0.95 14.44 20.99
N ASN A 521 -2.16 13.90 21.03
CA ASN A 521 -2.61 12.89 22.01
C ASN A 521 -2.49 11.44 21.46
N GLY A 522 -1.93 11.25 20.26
CA GLY A 522 -1.85 9.94 19.61
C GLY A 522 -3.17 9.43 19.04
N TRP A 523 -4.16 10.32 18.87
CA TRP A 523 -5.40 9.97 18.15
C TRP A 523 -5.17 10.18 16.65
N HIS A 524 -5.59 9.18 15.88
CA HIS A 524 -5.56 9.14 14.42
C HIS A 524 -6.99 9.21 13.85
#